data_AF-A0A973CPW8-F1
#
_entry.id   AF-A0A973CPW8-F1
#
_cell.length_a   1.000
_cell.length_b   1.000
_cell.length_c   1.000
_cell.angle_alpha   90.00
_cell.angle_beta   90.00
_cell.angle_gamma   90.00
#
_symmetry.space_group_name_H-M   'P 1'
#
loop_
_entity.id
_entity.type
_entity.pdbx_description
1 polymer ?
#
loop_
_entity_poly.entity_id
_entity_poly.type
_entity_poly.pdbx_seq_one_letter_code
_entity_poly.pdbx_strand_id
1 'polypeptide(L)'
;MIEKFWYSNSYFKWLFYPLSLPFLFLTYLKYWLYKKRIVKINCFDKPVLVVGNINVGGTGKTPLIAWLVIHLRQENIRVGIVSRGYRSNLLSYPHLVKESDSVEDVGDEAFMQYSMLKVPLVIGANRSAAVEYLLENFDLDLVISDDGLQHYKMDRQFELMVVDSTREFGNQLILPCGPLRESTSRTHSVNFIVQNGGQSAVSCLSKTIVKQAIMQIKVIELISVSTGAQLELSELKLEF
;
A
#
# COMPACT_ATOMS: atom_id res chain seq x y z
N MET A 1 14.72 14.17 -8.64
CA MET A 1 14.57 14.93 -9.92
C MET A 1 13.24 14.61 -10.61
N ILE A 2 12.86 13.33 -10.76
CA ILE A 2 11.58 12.91 -11.37
C ILE A 2 10.34 13.30 -10.54
N GLU A 3 10.39 13.19 -9.20
CA GLU A 3 9.26 13.64 -8.37
C GLU A 3 8.95 15.13 -8.61
N LYS A 4 9.97 16.01 -8.62
CA LYS A 4 9.79 17.44 -8.93
C LYS A 4 9.17 17.67 -10.31
N PHE A 5 9.44 16.81 -11.29
CA PHE A 5 8.82 16.88 -12.61
C PHE A 5 7.32 16.55 -12.55
N TRP A 6 6.93 15.49 -11.85
CA TRP A 6 5.52 15.11 -11.69
C TRP A 6 4.69 16.19 -11.00
N TYR A 7 5.28 16.87 -10.01
CA TYR A 7 4.59 17.90 -9.21
C TYR A 7 4.85 19.36 -9.67
N SER A 8 5.50 19.60 -10.82
CA SER A 8 5.72 20.96 -11.37
C SER A 8 4.89 21.25 -12.62
N ASN A 9 4.56 22.50 -12.92
CA ASN A 9 3.77 22.87 -14.12
C ASN A 9 4.58 22.89 -15.44
N SER A 10 5.51 21.95 -15.62
CA SER A 10 6.38 21.92 -16.80
C SER A 10 5.67 21.40 -18.05
N TYR A 11 5.76 22.15 -19.16
CA TYR A 11 5.23 21.77 -20.47
C TYR A 11 5.94 20.55 -21.09
N PHE A 12 7.14 20.20 -20.61
CA PHE A 12 7.88 19.00 -21.06
C PHE A 12 7.12 17.69 -20.83
N LYS A 13 6.07 17.69 -20.01
CA LYS A 13 5.15 16.56 -19.81
C LYS A 13 4.46 16.11 -21.09
N TRP A 14 4.17 17.03 -22.02
CA TRP A 14 3.48 16.71 -23.27
C TRP A 14 4.36 15.93 -24.24
N LEU A 15 5.69 16.11 -24.17
CA LEU A 15 6.63 15.37 -25.02
C LEU A 15 6.61 13.86 -24.72
N PHE A 16 6.46 13.49 -23.44
CA PHE A 16 6.42 12.10 -23.01
C PHE A 16 5.01 11.52 -22.97
N TYR A 17 3.96 12.35 -23.06
CA TYR A 17 2.56 11.92 -22.94
C TYR A 17 2.19 10.72 -23.83
N PRO A 18 2.62 10.62 -25.11
CA PRO A 18 2.36 9.45 -25.93
C PRO A 18 2.88 8.13 -25.33
N LEU A 19 3.96 8.18 -24.54
CA LEU A 19 4.52 7.00 -23.87
C LEU A 19 3.65 6.50 -22.71
N SER A 20 2.82 7.37 -22.13
CA SER A 20 1.87 6.99 -21.08
C SER A 20 0.58 6.35 -21.63
N LEU A 21 0.23 6.56 -22.90
CA LEU A 21 -1.00 6.03 -23.49
C LEU A 21 -1.04 4.48 -23.53
N PRO A 22 0.01 3.78 -23.97
CA PRO A 22 0.04 2.31 -23.89
C PRO A 22 -0.09 1.80 -22.46
N PHE A 23 0.56 2.46 -21.51
CA PHE A 23 0.52 2.05 -20.10
C PHE A 23 -0.88 2.30 -19.48
N LEU A 24 -1.53 3.43 -19.81
CA LEU A 24 -2.93 3.69 -19.47
C LEU A 24 -3.86 2.62 -20.05
N PHE A 25 -3.69 2.28 -21.33
CA PHE A 25 -4.50 1.25 -21.98
C PHE A 25 -4.33 -0.12 -21.33
N LEU A 26 -3.09 -0.55 -21.06
CA LEU A 26 -2.79 -1.83 -20.44
C LEU A 26 -3.33 -1.93 -19.02
N THR A 27 -3.18 -0.88 -18.21
CA THR A 27 -3.70 -0.84 -16.83
C THR A 27 -5.23 -0.88 -16.81
N TYR A 28 -5.88 -0.11 -17.67
CA TYR A 28 -7.33 -0.12 -17.82
C TYR A 28 -7.86 -1.48 -18.32
N LEU A 29 -7.24 -2.05 -19.35
CA LEU A 29 -7.62 -3.35 -19.90
C LEU A 29 -7.46 -4.45 -18.85
N LYS A 30 -6.34 -4.46 -18.11
CA LYS A 30 -6.11 -5.39 -17.01
C LYS A 30 -7.22 -5.28 -15.96
N TYR A 31 -7.50 -4.07 -15.48
CA TYR A 31 -8.58 -3.84 -14.51
C TYR A 31 -9.93 -4.35 -15.04
N TRP A 32 -10.27 -4.02 -16.29
CA TRP A 32 -11.53 -4.42 -16.92
C TRP A 32 -11.67 -5.95 -17.04
N LEU A 33 -10.61 -6.64 -17.48
CA LEU A 33 -10.59 -8.10 -17.63
C LEU A 33 -10.86 -8.82 -16.30
N TYR A 34 -10.24 -8.36 -15.22
CA TYR A 34 -10.46 -8.93 -13.89
C TYR A 34 -11.83 -8.54 -13.30
N LYS A 35 -12.28 -7.29 -13.51
CA LYS A 35 -13.60 -6.85 -13.09
C LYS A 35 -14.72 -7.66 -13.75
N LYS A 36 -14.55 -8.02 -15.01
CA LYS A 36 -15.48 -8.87 -15.77
C LYS A 36 -15.28 -10.37 -15.53
N ARG A 37 -14.34 -10.76 -14.65
CA ARG A 37 -13.99 -12.16 -14.35
C ARG A 37 -13.63 -12.99 -15.59
N ILE A 38 -13.10 -12.34 -16.62
CA ILE A 38 -12.62 -13.01 -17.84
C ILE A 38 -11.32 -13.77 -17.54
N VAL A 39 -10.49 -13.19 -16.66
CA VAL A 39 -9.26 -13.82 -16.18
C VAL A 39 -9.52 -14.49 -14.82
N LYS A 40 -8.89 -15.65 -14.59
CA LYS A 40 -8.99 -16.41 -13.35
C LYS A 40 -8.54 -15.57 -12.16
N ILE A 41 -9.35 -15.59 -11.10
CA ILE A 41 -9.07 -15.00 -9.79
C ILE A 41 -8.87 -16.15 -8.80
N ASN A 42 -7.87 -16.02 -7.93
CA ASN A 42 -7.63 -16.94 -6.83
C ASN A 42 -8.50 -16.51 -5.64
N CYS A 43 -9.55 -17.27 -5.35
CA CYS A 43 -10.45 -17.04 -4.22
C CYS A 43 -9.92 -17.69 -2.94
N PHE A 44 -10.36 -17.18 -1.80
CA PHE A 44 -9.96 -17.65 -0.47
C PHE A 44 -11.19 -17.78 0.44
N ASP A 45 -11.11 -18.68 1.41
CA ASP A 45 -12.21 -18.91 2.37
C ASP A 45 -12.32 -17.82 3.44
N LYS A 46 -11.26 -17.00 3.58
CA LYS A 46 -11.21 -15.86 4.50
C LYS A 46 -11.17 -14.55 3.73
N PRO A 47 -11.76 -13.47 4.26
CA PRO A 47 -11.74 -12.17 3.60
C PRO A 47 -10.32 -11.60 3.50
N VAL A 48 -10.06 -10.91 2.39
CA VAL A 48 -8.84 -10.15 2.15
C VAL A 48 -9.18 -8.66 2.03
N LEU A 49 -8.55 -7.84 2.88
CA LEU A 49 -8.57 -6.38 2.83
C LEU A 49 -7.30 -5.88 2.15
N VAL A 50 -7.45 -5.16 1.04
CA VAL A 50 -6.33 -4.49 0.38
C VAL A 50 -6.20 -3.07 0.89
N VAL A 51 -5.00 -2.71 1.36
CA VAL A 51 -4.62 -1.32 1.64
C VAL A 51 -3.58 -0.90 0.61
N GLY A 52 -3.85 0.14 -0.17
CA GLY A 52 -2.95 0.53 -1.24
C GLY A 52 -3.12 1.97 -1.69
N ASN A 53 -2.29 2.38 -2.64
CA ASN A 53 -2.41 3.68 -3.30
C ASN A 53 -2.28 3.54 -4.81
N ILE A 54 -2.69 4.58 -5.54
CA ILE A 54 -2.60 4.63 -7.00
C ILE A 54 -1.46 5.53 -7.50
N ASN A 55 -0.73 6.20 -6.62
CA ASN A 55 0.44 7.00 -6.96
C ASN A 55 1.75 6.33 -6.49
N VAL A 56 2.88 6.70 -7.08
CA VAL A 56 4.21 6.30 -6.63
C VAL A 56 4.65 7.19 -5.47
N GLY A 57 5.19 6.57 -4.42
CA GLY A 57 5.68 7.25 -3.22
C GLY A 57 4.98 6.77 -1.95
N GLY A 58 5.48 7.27 -0.81
CA GLY A 58 4.90 7.02 0.51
C GLY A 58 3.60 7.80 0.69
N THR A 59 2.51 7.10 0.96
CA THR A 59 1.17 7.67 1.20
C THR A 59 0.66 7.46 2.62
N GLY A 60 1.48 6.89 3.52
CA GLY A 60 1.06 6.57 4.88
C GLY A 60 0.37 5.21 5.04
N LYS A 61 0.48 4.31 4.07
CA LYS A 61 -0.11 2.95 4.15
C LYS A 61 0.33 2.18 5.39
N THR A 62 1.63 2.15 5.67
CA THR A 62 2.20 1.38 6.78
C THR A 62 1.63 1.80 8.15
N PRO A 63 1.57 3.11 8.50
CA PRO A 63 0.87 3.56 9.70
C PRO A 63 -0.61 3.16 9.75
N LEU A 64 -1.33 3.22 8.61
CA LEU A 64 -2.73 2.82 8.57
C LEU A 64 -2.92 1.32 8.78
N ILE A 65 -2.08 0.49 8.17
CA ILE A 65 -2.09 -0.96 8.37
C ILE A 65 -1.81 -1.28 9.84
N ALA A 66 -0.81 -0.62 10.44
CA ALA A 66 -0.50 -0.79 11.85
C ALA A 66 -1.70 -0.44 12.75
N TRP A 67 -2.34 0.70 12.50
CA TRP A 67 -3.54 1.11 13.23
C TRP A 67 -4.69 0.09 13.08
N LEU A 68 -4.95 -0.38 11.85
CA LEU A 68 -5.97 -1.41 11.58
C LEU A 68 -5.69 -2.70 12.34
N VAL A 69 -4.45 -3.20 12.29
CA VAL A 69 -4.07 -4.45 12.95
C VAL A 69 -4.21 -4.34 14.46
N ILE A 70 -3.74 -3.24 15.06
CA ILE A 70 -3.87 -3.00 16.51
C ILE A 70 -5.35 -2.97 16.91
N HIS A 71 -6.17 -2.23 16.17
CA HIS A 71 -7.60 -2.09 16.47
C HIS A 71 -8.35 -3.41 16.31
N LEU A 72 -8.12 -4.15 15.21
CA LEU A 72 -8.76 -5.45 14.96
C LEU A 72 -8.36 -6.50 16.01
N ARG A 73 -7.12 -6.46 16.50
CA ARG A 73 -6.68 -7.34 17.59
C ARG A 73 -7.38 -7.04 18.91
N GLN A 74 -7.70 -5.77 19.20
CA GLN A 74 -8.49 -5.40 20.38
C GLN A 74 -9.90 -5.99 20.32
N GLU A 75 -10.44 -6.16 19.13
CA GLU A 75 -11.72 -6.83 18.85
C GLU A 75 -11.59 -8.37 18.72
N ASN A 76 -10.44 -8.94 19.12
CA ASN A 76 -10.13 -10.38 19.03
C ASN A 76 -10.16 -10.97 17.60
N ILE A 77 -10.01 -10.15 16.56
CA ILE A 77 -9.91 -10.61 15.17
C ILE A 77 -8.47 -11.03 14.89
N ARG A 78 -8.27 -12.25 14.39
CA ARG A 78 -6.95 -12.78 14.05
C ARG A 78 -6.57 -12.34 12.64
N VAL A 79 -5.52 -11.52 12.56
CA VAL A 79 -5.11 -10.86 11.32
C VAL A 79 -3.74 -11.38 10.86
N GLY A 80 -3.62 -11.69 9.58
CA GLY A 80 -2.34 -11.90 8.90
C GLY A 80 -2.06 -10.80 7.87
N ILE A 81 -0.79 -10.56 7.56
CA ILE A 81 -0.36 -9.51 6.63
C ILE A 81 0.38 -10.14 5.45
N VAL A 82 0.07 -9.73 4.23
CA VAL A 82 0.90 -10.02 3.05
C VAL A 82 1.57 -8.74 2.55
N SER A 83 2.89 -8.79 2.39
CA SER A 83 3.70 -7.71 1.78
C SER A 83 4.48 -8.22 0.56
N ARG A 84 5.03 -7.30 -0.25
CA ARG A 84 5.76 -7.67 -1.47
C ARG A 84 7.14 -8.22 -1.13
N GLY A 85 7.72 -7.79 -0.01
CA GLY A 85 9.15 -7.94 0.27
C GLY A 85 9.98 -7.01 -0.60
N TYR A 86 9.66 -5.71 -0.67
CA TYR A 86 10.50 -4.79 -1.43
C TYR A 86 11.91 -4.77 -0.84
N ARG A 87 12.95 -4.88 -1.69
CA ARG A 87 14.36 -5.01 -1.29
C ARG A 87 14.71 -6.25 -0.45
N SER A 88 13.86 -7.28 -0.45
CA SER A 88 14.23 -8.60 0.07
C SER A 88 15.26 -9.29 -0.83
N ASN A 89 16.22 -9.99 -0.22
CA ASN A 89 17.25 -10.77 -0.93
C ASN A 89 17.04 -12.28 -0.85
N LEU A 90 15.87 -12.72 -0.37
CA LEU A 90 15.53 -14.14 -0.29
C LEU A 90 15.39 -14.77 -1.68
N LEU A 91 15.81 -16.04 -1.76
CA LEU A 91 15.77 -16.83 -2.98
C LEU A 91 14.45 -17.58 -3.18
N SER A 92 13.66 -17.74 -2.11
CA SER A 92 12.41 -18.50 -2.12
C SER A 92 11.25 -17.69 -1.56
N TYR A 93 10.10 -17.78 -2.23
CA TYR A 93 8.83 -17.16 -1.85
C TYR A 93 7.68 -18.16 -2.05
N PRO A 94 6.55 -18.01 -1.34
CA PRO A 94 6.31 -17.07 -0.24
C PRO A 94 7.18 -17.36 0.98
N HIS A 95 7.56 -16.32 1.74
CA HIS A 95 8.37 -16.44 2.95
C HIS A 95 7.62 -15.85 4.14
N LEU A 96 7.49 -16.63 5.21
CA LEU A 96 7.00 -16.17 6.51
C LEU A 96 8.12 -15.43 7.23
N VAL A 97 7.89 -14.16 7.54
CA VAL A 97 8.83 -13.34 8.30
C VAL A 97 8.91 -13.84 9.75
N LYS A 98 10.13 -14.04 10.22
CA LYS A 98 10.48 -14.56 11.55
C LYS A 98 11.35 -13.57 12.30
N GLU A 99 11.41 -13.72 13.62
CA GLU A 99 12.30 -12.91 14.46
C GLU A 99 13.78 -13.10 14.16
N SER A 100 14.15 -14.25 13.58
CA SER A 100 15.52 -14.55 13.16
C SER A 100 15.93 -13.91 11.84
N ASP A 101 14.98 -13.37 11.08
CA ASP A 101 15.27 -12.78 9.77
C ASP A 101 15.93 -11.41 9.95
N SER A 102 16.83 -11.05 9.04
CA SER A 102 17.45 -9.73 8.97
C SER A 102 16.66 -8.76 8.09
N VAL A 103 16.98 -7.47 8.17
CA VAL A 103 16.41 -6.44 7.28
C VAL A 103 16.75 -6.74 5.82
N GLU A 104 17.95 -7.26 5.56
CA GLU A 104 18.42 -7.66 4.23
C GLU A 104 17.62 -8.84 3.65
N ASP A 105 17.17 -9.75 4.51
CA ASP A 105 16.39 -10.91 4.09
C ASP A 105 15.00 -10.50 3.62
N VAL A 106 14.26 -9.77 4.46
CA VAL A 106 12.82 -9.55 4.26
C VAL A 106 12.47 -8.15 3.74
N GLY A 107 13.44 -7.24 3.76
CA GLY A 107 13.26 -5.82 3.43
C GLY A 107 12.87 -4.98 4.65
N ASP A 108 13.21 -3.69 4.57
CA ASP A 108 12.97 -2.68 5.60
C ASP A 108 11.50 -2.54 6.00
N GLU A 109 10.59 -2.44 5.03
CA GLU A 109 9.15 -2.27 5.30
C GLU A 109 8.53 -3.49 5.99
N ALA A 110 8.86 -4.70 5.53
CA ALA A 110 8.31 -5.93 6.11
C ALA A 110 8.88 -6.21 7.51
N PHE A 111 10.19 -6.01 7.69
CA PHE A 111 10.85 -6.16 8.98
C PHE A 111 10.26 -5.20 10.02
N MET A 112 10.07 -3.93 9.64
CA MET A 112 9.46 -2.92 10.51
C MET A 112 8.01 -3.27 10.89
N GLN A 113 7.18 -3.65 9.91
CA GLN A 113 5.78 -4.05 10.16
C GLN A 113 5.71 -5.26 11.10
N TYR A 114 6.53 -6.28 10.86
CA TYR A 114 6.58 -7.47 11.69
C TYR A 114 7.05 -7.15 13.11
N SER A 115 8.11 -6.35 13.25
CA SER A 115 8.66 -5.96 14.55
C SER A 115 7.65 -5.18 15.40
N MET A 116 6.86 -4.30 14.77
CA MET A 116 5.85 -3.49 15.44
C MET A 116 4.60 -4.30 15.82
N LEU A 117 4.13 -5.18 14.92
CA LEU A 117 2.80 -5.78 15.05
C LEU A 117 2.82 -7.20 15.60
N LYS A 118 3.92 -7.93 15.38
CA LYS A 118 4.10 -9.33 15.80
C LYS A 118 2.92 -10.24 15.42
N VAL A 119 2.37 -10.00 14.22
CA VAL A 119 1.33 -10.85 13.60
C VAL A 119 1.95 -11.67 12.46
N PRO A 120 1.34 -12.80 12.05
CA PRO A 120 1.81 -13.55 10.89
C PRO A 120 1.94 -12.65 9.66
N LEU A 121 3.17 -12.52 9.14
CA LEU A 121 3.49 -11.67 7.99
C LEU A 121 4.22 -12.48 6.95
N VAL A 122 3.68 -12.54 5.73
CA VAL A 122 4.28 -13.26 4.61
C VAL A 122 4.65 -12.28 3.51
N ILE A 123 5.88 -12.40 3.00
CA ILE A 123 6.33 -11.65 1.84
C ILE A 123 6.31 -12.51 0.57
N GLY A 124 5.95 -11.89 -0.55
CA GLY A 124 6.05 -12.51 -1.86
C GLY A 124 5.44 -11.67 -2.97
N ALA A 125 6.08 -11.66 -4.14
CA ALA A 125 5.56 -10.96 -5.32
C ALA A 125 4.23 -11.54 -5.81
N ASN A 126 4.04 -12.87 -5.68
CA ASN A 126 2.77 -13.53 -5.93
C ASN A 126 1.88 -13.44 -4.69
N ARG A 127 1.02 -12.41 -4.64
CA ARG A 127 0.12 -12.16 -3.51
C ARG A 127 -0.84 -13.29 -3.24
N SER A 128 -1.36 -13.95 -4.28
CA SER A 128 -2.29 -15.05 -4.09
C SER A 128 -1.63 -16.23 -3.36
N ALA A 129 -0.40 -16.58 -3.74
CA ALA A 129 0.35 -17.64 -3.07
C ALA A 129 0.74 -17.26 -1.63
N ALA A 130 1.03 -15.98 -1.38
CA ALA A 130 1.30 -15.49 -0.03
C ALA A 130 0.08 -15.57 0.89
N VAL A 131 -1.11 -15.22 0.38
CA VAL A 131 -2.37 -15.35 1.13
C VAL A 131 -2.69 -16.83 1.39
N GLU A 132 -2.58 -17.68 0.36
CA GLU A 132 -2.80 -19.12 0.48
C GLU A 132 -1.89 -19.73 1.56
N TYR A 133 -0.60 -19.42 1.52
CA TYR A 133 0.35 -19.84 2.55
C TYR A 133 -0.07 -19.40 3.97
N LEU A 134 -0.51 -18.16 4.15
CA LEU A 134 -0.98 -17.69 5.47
C LEU A 134 -2.17 -18.50 5.97
N LEU A 135 -3.16 -18.74 5.11
CA LEU A 135 -4.40 -19.43 5.47
C LEU A 135 -4.19 -20.92 5.72
N GLU A 136 -3.18 -21.53 5.10
CA GLU A 136 -2.81 -22.92 5.36
C GLU A 136 -2.05 -23.11 6.68
N ASN A 137 -1.29 -22.10 7.12
CA ASN A 137 -0.39 -22.23 8.28
C ASN A 137 -0.93 -21.56 9.56
N PHE A 138 -1.96 -20.70 9.45
CA PHE A 138 -2.49 -19.94 10.57
C PHE A 138 -4.02 -19.88 10.52
N ASP A 139 -4.66 -19.99 11.69
CA ASP A 139 -6.09 -19.78 11.81
C ASP A 139 -6.39 -18.28 11.90
N LEU A 140 -6.71 -17.70 10.74
CA LEU A 140 -6.94 -16.26 10.57
C LEU A 140 -8.41 -15.97 10.24
N ASP A 141 -8.86 -14.80 10.64
CA ASP A 141 -10.19 -14.28 10.34
C ASP A 141 -10.14 -13.24 9.21
N LEU A 142 -9.00 -12.57 9.04
CA LEU A 142 -8.77 -11.55 8.00
C LEU A 142 -7.32 -11.55 7.53
N VAL A 143 -7.10 -11.38 6.23
CA VAL A 143 -5.76 -11.08 5.67
C VAL A 143 -5.72 -9.65 5.14
N ILE A 144 -4.70 -8.89 5.53
CA ILE A 144 -4.44 -7.54 5.03
C ILE A 144 -3.31 -7.58 4.00
N SER A 145 -3.56 -7.10 2.79
CA SER A 145 -2.54 -6.97 1.75
C SER A 145 -2.04 -5.54 1.65
N ASP A 146 -0.75 -5.34 1.93
CA ASP A 146 -0.05 -4.07 1.72
C ASP A 146 0.27 -3.87 0.23
N ASP A 147 -0.07 -2.71 -0.32
CA ASP A 147 0.09 -2.28 -1.72
C ASP A 147 -0.50 -3.27 -2.74
N GLY A 148 -1.68 -3.80 -2.43
CA GLY A 148 -2.35 -4.84 -3.22
C GLY A 148 -3.25 -4.35 -4.37
N LEU A 149 -3.44 -3.03 -4.56
CA LEU A 149 -4.49 -2.52 -5.47
C LEU A 149 -4.32 -2.98 -6.93
N GLN A 150 -3.08 -3.14 -7.40
CA GLN A 150 -2.78 -3.60 -8.77
C GLN A 150 -2.76 -5.14 -8.91
N HIS A 151 -2.89 -5.88 -7.80
CA HIS A 151 -2.78 -7.34 -7.74
C HIS A 151 -4.14 -8.03 -7.96
N TYR A 152 -4.77 -7.73 -9.09
CA TYR A 152 -6.14 -8.14 -9.42
C TYR A 152 -6.43 -9.65 -9.38
N LYS A 153 -5.40 -10.49 -9.53
CA LYS A 153 -5.49 -11.96 -9.49
C LYS A 153 -5.81 -12.52 -8.11
N MET A 154 -5.44 -11.82 -7.04
CA MET A 154 -5.81 -12.16 -5.67
C MET A 154 -7.24 -11.70 -5.43
N ASP A 155 -8.14 -12.58 -5.02
CA ASP A 155 -9.48 -12.15 -4.63
C ASP A 155 -9.42 -11.24 -3.39
N ARG A 156 -10.37 -10.32 -3.29
CA ARG A 156 -10.45 -9.35 -2.20
C ARG A 156 -11.88 -8.85 -2.02
N GLN A 157 -12.28 -8.74 -0.76
CA GLN A 157 -13.63 -8.34 -0.38
C GLN A 157 -13.69 -6.83 -0.15
N PHE A 158 -12.56 -6.24 0.28
CA PHE A 158 -12.48 -4.82 0.60
C PHE A 158 -11.21 -4.19 0.07
N GLU A 159 -11.33 -2.96 -0.40
CA GLU A 159 -10.24 -2.12 -0.87
C GLU A 159 -10.29 -0.75 -0.18
N LEU A 160 -9.19 -0.41 0.45
CA LEU A 160 -8.94 0.87 1.09
C LEU A 160 -7.81 1.57 0.32
N MET A 161 -8.14 2.72 -0.27
CA MET A 161 -7.15 3.58 -0.92
C MET A 161 -6.62 4.64 0.04
N VAL A 162 -5.31 4.75 0.18
CA VAL A 162 -4.67 5.82 0.94
C VAL A 162 -4.20 6.92 0.00
N VAL A 163 -4.58 8.17 0.32
CA VAL A 163 -4.23 9.36 -0.45
C VAL A 163 -3.50 10.34 0.47
N ASP A 164 -2.30 10.74 0.08
CA ASP A 164 -1.57 11.79 0.81
C ASP A 164 -2.16 13.17 0.51
N SER A 165 -2.50 13.93 1.55
CA SER A 165 -3.14 15.25 1.40
C SER A 165 -2.23 16.33 0.82
N THR A 166 -0.91 16.16 0.91
CA THR A 166 0.06 17.14 0.41
C THR A 166 0.44 16.85 -1.04
N ARG A 167 0.65 15.57 -1.39
CA ARG A 167 1.01 15.14 -2.73
C ARG A 167 -0.22 14.96 -3.63
N GLU A 168 -1.36 14.60 -3.06
CA GLU A 168 -2.59 14.23 -3.77
C GLU A 168 -2.30 13.27 -4.95
N PHE A 169 -2.81 13.59 -6.15
CA PHE A 169 -2.58 12.84 -7.39
C PHE A 169 -1.55 13.51 -8.33
N GLY A 170 -0.83 14.53 -7.86
CA GLY A 170 0.12 15.29 -8.66
C GLY A 170 -0.52 15.85 -9.94
N ASN A 171 0.10 15.62 -11.09
CA ASN A 171 -0.41 16.07 -12.39
C ASN A 171 -1.51 15.18 -12.99
N GLN A 172 -2.00 14.18 -12.24
CA GLN A 172 -3.05 13.25 -12.67
C GLN A 172 -2.72 12.42 -13.92
N LEU A 173 -1.44 12.43 -14.34
CA LEU A 173 -0.96 11.61 -15.45
C LEU A 173 -0.46 10.27 -14.91
N ILE A 174 -0.56 9.25 -15.75
CA ILE A 174 -0.02 7.93 -15.46
C ILE A 174 1.48 7.89 -15.78
N LEU A 175 2.21 6.99 -15.14
CA LEU A 175 3.60 6.68 -15.44
C LEU A 175 3.84 6.51 -16.96
N PRO A 176 5.00 6.95 -17.47
CA PRO A 176 6.05 7.70 -16.77
C PRO A 176 5.80 9.22 -16.66
N CYS A 177 4.77 9.77 -17.31
CA CYS A 177 4.52 11.22 -17.37
C CYS A 177 4.00 11.83 -16.08
N GLY A 178 3.41 11.01 -15.21
CA GLY A 178 2.94 11.41 -13.90
C GLY A 178 3.17 10.31 -12.86
N PRO A 179 2.79 10.59 -11.61
CA PRO A 179 3.06 9.70 -10.50
C PRO A 179 2.09 8.52 -10.44
N LEU A 180 1.02 8.51 -11.26
CA LEU A 180 -0.04 7.51 -11.11
C LEU A 180 0.35 6.16 -11.73
N ARG A 181 0.07 5.08 -11.00
CA ARG A 181 0.12 3.69 -11.47
C ARG A 181 -1.19 3.28 -12.13
N GLU A 182 -2.29 3.93 -11.77
CA GLU A 182 -3.63 3.73 -12.33
C GLU A 182 -4.36 5.08 -12.42
N SER A 183 -5.31 5.19 -13.35
CA SER A 183 -6.13 6.40 -13.49
C SER A 183 -6.86 6.77 -12.18
N THR A 184 -7.06 8.07 -11.94
CA THR A 184 -7.87 8.58 -10.84
C THR A 184 -9.30 8.03 -10.83
N SER A 185 -9.82 7.54 -11.95
CA SER A 185 -11.10 6.82 -12.01
C SER A 185 -11.19 5.63 -11.05
N ARG A 186 -10.04 5.08 -10.63
CA ARG A 186 -9.95 3.99 -9.66
C ARG A 186 -10.50 4.36 -8.28
N THR A 187 -10.54 5.64 -7.93
CA THR A 187 -11.14 6.14 -6.69
C THR A 187 -12.63 5.83 -6.59
N HIS A 188 -13.32 5.64 -7.72
CA HIS A 188 -14.76 5.32 -7.75
C HIS A 188 -15.06 3.85 -7.52
N SER A 189 -14.06 2.97 -7.55
CA SER A 189 -14.29 1.52 -7.40
C SER A 189 -13.69 0.89 -6.15
N VAL A 190 -13.02 1.68 -5.30
CA VAL A 190 -12.60 1.23 -3.97
C VAL A 190 -13.75 1.38 -2.98
N ASN A 191 -13.70 0.65 -1.87
CA ASN A 191 -14.75 0.70 -0.85
C ASN A 191 -14.61 1.94 0.06
N PHE A 192 -13.37 2.32 0.36
CA PHE A 192 -13.04 3.43 1.25
C PHE A 192 -11.80 4.18 0.79
N ILE A 193 -11.77 5.48 1.06
CA ILE A 193 -10.58 6.32 0.86
C ILE A 193 -10.17 6.92 2.20
N VAL A 194 -8.90 6.75 2.56
CA VAL A 194 -8.31 7.38 3.74
C VAL A 194 -7.32 8.43 3.28
N GLN A 195 -7.57 9.67 3.69
CA GLN A 195 -6.68 10.79 3.44
C GLN A 195 -5.67 10.89 4.58
N ASN A 196 -4.38 10.85 4.26
CA ASN A 196 -3.29 11.09 5.18
C ASN A 196 -2.99 12.60 5.29
N GLY A 197 -3.28 13.18 6.45
CA GLY A 197 -3.10 14.61 6.73
C GLY A 197 -4.21 15.50 6.16
N GLY A 198 -4.04 16.82 6.31
CA GLY A 198 -5.00 17.82 5.88
C GLY A 198 -6.19 17.99 6.84
N GLN A 199 -6.91 19.11 6.73
CA GLN A 199 -8.05 19.44 7.59
C GLN A 199 -9.42 19.26 6.90
N SER A 200 -9.42 18.94 5.61
CA SER A 200 -10.62 18.78 4.80
C SER A 200 -10.40 17.78 3.69
N ALA A 201 -11.49 17.21 3.18
CA ALA A 201 -11.46 16.28 2.06
C ALA A 201 -10.71 16.90 0.87
N VAL A 202 -9.81 16.12 0.26
CA VAL A 202 -9.05 16.56 -0.91
C VAL A 202 -9.99 17.07 -2.00
N SER A 203 -9.69 18.23 -2.58
CA SER A 203 -10.53 18.87 -3.61
C SER A 203 -10.85 17.93 -4.79
N CYS A 204 -9.89 17.11 -5.21
CA CYS A 204 -10.06 16.14 -6.29
C CYS A 204 -10.95 14.93 -5.90
N LEU A 205 -11.15 14.68 -4.61
CA LEU A 205 -12.03 13.64 -4.08
C LEU A 205 -13.43 14.14 -3.73
N SER A 206 -13.66 15.46 -3.78
CA SER A 206 -14.96 16.09 -3.47
C SER A 206 -16.13 15.56 -4.30
N LYS A 207 -15.84 15.04 -5.50
CA LYS A 207 -16.84 14.48 -6.43
C LYS A 207 -17.02 12.97 -6.29
N THR A 208 -16.28 12.31 -5.40
CA THR A 208 -16.30 10.87 -5.23
C THR A 208 -17.37 10.47 -4.21
N ILE A 209 -18.27 9.57 -4.60
CA ILE A 209 -19.37 9.06 -3.75
C ILE A 209 -18.87 8.09 -2.65
N VAL A 210 -17.63 7.60 -2.80
CA VAL A 210 -16.99 6.67 -1.86
C VAL A 210 -16.80 7.31 -0.49
N LYS A 211 -16.98 6.52 0.57
CA LYS A 211 -16.77 6.95 1.96
C LYS A 211 -15.32 7.38 2.18
N GLN A 212 -15.16 8.51 2.86
CA GLN A 212 -13.86 9.13 3.11
C GLN A 212 -13.62 9.25 4.62
N ALA A 213 -12.37 9.06 5.03
CA ALA A 213 -11.91 9.36 6.38
C ALA A 213 -10.57 10.10 6.32
N ILE A 214 -10.28 10.91 7.34
CA ILE A 214 -9.01 11.62 7.47
C ILE A 214 -8.24 10.96 8.62
N MET A 215 -6.98 10.65 8.37
CA MET A 215 -6.04 10.20 9.40
C MET A 215 -4.93 11.24 9.60
N GLN A 216 -4.44 11.35 10.82
CA GLN A 216 -3.31 12.19 11.18
C GLN A 216 -2.21 11.30 11.75
N ILE A 217 -1.05 11.31 11.11
CA ILE A 217 0.12 10.60 11.64
C ILE A 217 0.82 11.53 12.61
N LYS A 218 0.97 11.08 13.85
CA LYS A 218 1.79 11.73 14.86
C LYS A 218 3.04 10.87 15.07
N VAL A 219 4.21 11.46 14.84
CA VAL A 219 5.47 10.83 15.26
C VAL A 219 5.53 10.93 16.78
N ILE A 220 5.85 9.82 17.44
CA ILE A 220 5.92 9.73 18.90
C ILE A 220 7.38 9.50 19.31
N GLU A 221 8.07 8.62 18.61
CA GLU A 221 9.43 8.18 18.92
C GLU A 221 10.14 7.76 17.63
N LEU A 222 11.47 7.81 17.61
CA LEU A 222 12.28 7.22 16.56
C LEU A 222 12.92 5.92 17.04
N ILE A 223 12.78 4.87 16.24
CA ILE A 223 13.39 3.57 16.52
C ILE A 223 14.28 3.19 15.34
N SER A 224 15.55 2.90 15.62
CA SER A 224 16.48 2.36 14.64
C SER A 224 16.04 0.96 14.22
N VAL A 225 15.81 0.77 12.92
CA VAL A 225 15.37 -0.53 12.38
C VAL A 225 16.45 -1.60 12.52
N SER A 226 17.73 -1.23 12.47
CA SER A 226 18.86 -2.18 12.55
C SER A 226 19.29 -2.49 13.98
N THR A 227 19.22 -1.52 14.89
CA THR A 227 19.76 -1.67 16.26
C THR A 227 18.68 -1.70 17.34
N GLY A 228 17.44 -1.35 17.02
CA GLY A 228 16.36 -1.18 18.00
C GLY A 228 16.54 0.02 18.94
N ALA A 229 17.60 0.81 18.77
CA ALA A 229 17.85 1.99 19.60
C ALA A 229 16.72 3.02 19.46
N GLN A 230 16.24 3.51 20.60
CA GLN A 230 15.17 4.49 20.69
C GLN A 230 15.75 5.88 20.90
N LEU A 231 15.16 6.87 20.25
CA LEU A 231 15.47 8.30 20.39
C LEU A 231 14.15 9.05 20.54
N GLU A 232 14.03 9.83 21.61
CA GLU A 232 12.91 10.74 21.76
C GLU A 232 13.00 11.88 20.75
N LEU A 233 11.85 12.37 20.29
CA LEU A 233 11.78 13.53 19.40
C LEU A 233 12.40 14.80 20.01
N SER A 234 12.39 14.90 21.34
CA SER A 234 12.99 15.99 22.12
C SER A 234 14.51 16.03 22.00
N GLU A 235 15.15 14.88 21.73
CA GLU A 235 16.60 14.72 21.65
C GLU A 235 17.15 14.96 20.24
N LEU A 236 16.28 15.03 19.22
CA LEU A 236 16.64 15.39 17.85
C LEU A 236 16.97 16.88 17.77
N LYS A 237 18.26 17.21 17.89
CA LYS A 237 18.78 18.49 17.43
C LYS A 237 18.76 18.54 15.90
N LEU A 238 17.61 18.89 15.33
CA LEU A 238 17.52 19.26 13.92
C LEU A 238 18.05 20.69 13.78
N GLU A 239 19.34 20.83 13.45
CA GLU A 239 19.86 22.08 12.90
C GLU A 239 19.28 22.22 11.48
N PHE A 240 18.38 23.19 11.29
CA PHE A 240 17.81 23.56 10.00
C PHE A 240 18.68 24.60 9.29
#